data_AF-A0A703WGH3-F1
#
_entry.id   AF-A0A703WGH3-F1
#
_cell.length_a   1.000
_cell.length_b   1.000
_cell.length_c   1.000
_cell.angle_alpha   90.00
_cell.angle_beta   90.00
_cell.angle_gamma   90.00
#
_symmetry.space_group_name_H-M   'P 1'
#
loop_
_entity.id
_entity.type
_entity.pdbx_description
1 polymer ?
#
loop_
_entity_poly.entity_id
_entity_poly.type
_entity_poly.pdbx_seq_one_letter_code
_entity_poly.pdbx_strand_id
1 'polypeptide(L)' 'MLIKLLTKVFGSRNDRTLRRMRKAVSLINAMEPEMEKLSDDELKAKTNEFRARIEKG' A
#
# COMPACT_ATOMS: atom_id res chain seq x y z
N MET A 1 19.88 -28.45 -8.06
CA MET A 1 20.26 -27.25 -8.84
C MET A 1 19.12 -26.70 -9.70
N LEU A 2 18.28 -27.55 -10.31
CA LEU A 2 17.15 -27.14 -11.17
C LEU A 2 16.13 -26.21 -10.48
N ILE A 3 15.71 -26.54 -9.25
CA ILE A 3 14.73 -25.74 -8.48
C ILE A 3 15.24 -24.31 -8.23
N LYS A 4 16.53 -24.15 -7.90
CA LYS A 4 17.15 -22.84 -7.68
C LYS A 4 17.17 -21.98 -8.95
N LEU A 5 17.31 -22.61 -10.12
CA LEU A 5 17.26 -21.94 -11.42
C LEU A 5 15.83 -21.47 -11.74
N LEU A 6 14.82 -22.32 -11.50
CA LEU A 6 13.41 -21.99 -11.67
C LEU A 6 12.96 -20.86 -10.74
N THR A 7 13.36 -20.87 -9.47
CA THR A 7 13.06 -19.76 -8.54
C THR A 7 13.78 -18.46 -8.91
N LYS A 8 14.93 -18.53 -9.60
CA LYS A 8 15.66 -17.34 -10.06
C LYS A 8 14.97 -16.67 -11.25
N VAL A 9 14.35 -17.45 -12.13
CA VAL A 9 13.59 -16.94 -13.29
C VAL A 9 12.18 -16.49 -12.89
N PHE A 10 11.45 -17.30 -12.13
CA PHE A 10 10.06 -17.04 -11.77
C PHE A 10 9.86 -16.29 -10.44
N GLY A 11 10.93 -16.14 -9.65
CA GLY A 11 10.86 -15.64 -8.28
C GLY A 11 10.29 -16.69 -7.31
N SER A 12 10.61 -16.54 -6.03
CA SER A 12 9.96 -17.31 -4.98
C SER A 12 8.52 -16.84 -4.72
N ARG A 13 7.77 -17.61 -3.93
CA ARG A 13 6.47 -17.15 -3.40
C ARG A 13 6.61 -15.82 -2.66
N ASN A 14 7.66 -15.68 -1.85
CA ASN A 14 7.93 -14.45 -1.10
C ASN A 14 8.24 -13.27 -2.02
N ASP A 15 9.04 -13.47 -3.07
CA ASP A 15 9.34 -12.41 -4.04
C ASP A 15 8.08 -11.90 -4.73
N ARG A 16 7.14 -12.80 -5.05
CA ARG A 16 5.84 -12.43 -5.63
C ARG A 16 4.99 -11.64 -4.65
N THR A 17 4.95 -12.04 -3.38
CA THR A 17 4.26 -11.28 -2.32
C THR A 17 4.86 -9.89 -2.16
N LEU A 18 6.19 -9.78 -2.06
CA LEU A 18 6.89 -8.49 -1.93
C LEU A 18 6.65 -7.59 -3.14
N ARG A 19 6.66 -8.13 -4.37
CA ARG A 19 6.34 -7.36 -5.58
C ARG A 19 4.92 -6.78 -5.54
N ARG A 20 3.94 -7.51 -5.02
CA ARG A 20 2.56 -6.99 -4.85
C ARG A 20 2.52 -5.88 -3.80
N MET A 21 3.17 -6.06 -2.66
CA MET A 21 3.21 -5.06 -1.59
C MET A 21 3.92 -3.78 -2.04
N ARG A 22 5.01 -3.88 -2.82
CA ARG A 22 5.72 -2.71 -3.37
C ARG A 22 4.81 -1.79 -4.19
N LYS A 23 3.83 -2.34 -4.93
CA LYS A 23 2.84 -1.52 -5.64
C LYS A 23 1.97 -0.73 -4.67
N ALA A 24 1.49 -1.37 -3.61
CA ALA A 24 0.70 -0.70 -2.57
C ALA A 24 1.51 0.39 -1.86
N VAL A 25 2.77 0.11 -1.50
CA VAL A 25 3.68 1.11 -0.89
C VAL A 25 3.86 2.32 -1.81
N SER A 26 4.09 2.10 -3.10
CA SER A 26 4.22 3.22 -4.07
C SER A 26 2.97 4.09 -4.14
N LEU A 27 1.78 3.49 -4.06
CA LEU A 27 0.51 4.23 -4.06
C LEU A 27 0.31 5.01 -2.77
N ILE A 28 0.64 4.41 -1.61
CA ILE A 28 0.54 5.05 -0.30
C ILE A 28 1.48 6.26 -0.24
N ASN A 29 2.75 6.10 -0.64
CA ASN A 29 3.72 7.19 -0.61
C ASN A 29 3.34 8.33 -1.57
N ALA A 30 2.65 8.04 -2.68
CA ALA A 30 2.15 9.10 -3.56
C ALA A 30 1.07 9.99 -2.88
N MET A 31 0.40 9.51 -1.83
CA MET A 31 -0.61 10.25 -1.07
C MET A 31 0.00 11.06 0.09
N GLU A 32 1.29 10.87 0.41
CA GLU A 32 1.99 11.54 1.51
C GLU A 32 1.92 13.08 1.44
N PRO A 33 2.17 13.74 0.28
CA PRO A 33 2.13 15.20 0.21
C PRO A 33 0.75 15.83 0.48
N GLU A 34 -0.32 15.06 0.32
CA GLU A 34 -1.68 15.51 0.67
C GLU A 34 -1.93 15.40 2.17
N MET A 35 -1.39 14.36 2.81
CA MET A 35 -1.51 14.16 4.26
C MET A 35 -0.63 15.12 5.06
N GLU A 36 0.58 15.44 4.57
CA GLU A 36 1.49 16.39 5.22
C GLU A 36 0.93 17.81 5.35
N LYS A 37 0.01 18.19 4.46
CA LYS A 37 -0.61 19.52 4.46
C LYS A 37 -1.72 19.68 5.50
N LEU A 38 -2.17 18.58 6.10
CA LEU A 38 -3.27 18.60 7.05
C LEU A 38 -2.80 19.07 8.43
N SER A 39 -3.59 19.91 9.06
CA SER A 39 -3.49 20.18 10.51
C SER A 39 -3.97 18.99 11.33
N ASP A 40 -3.68 19.00 12.63
CA ASP A 40 -4.12 17.95 13.56
C ASP A 40 -5.64 17.73 13.54
N ASP A 41 -6.42 18.80 13.43
CA ASP A 41 -7.88 18.72 13.41
C ASP A 41 -8.41 18.18 12.07
N GLU A 42 -7.79 18.56 10.96
CA GLU A 42 -8.11 18.00 9.64
C GLU A 42 -7.74 16.52 9.53
N LEU A 43 -6.60 16.13 10.11
CA LEU A 43 -6.16 14.74 10.15
C LEU A 43 -7.11 13.89 11.02
N LYS A 44 -7.58 14.41 12.16
CA LYS A 44 -8.63 13.76 12.96
C LYS A 44 -9.93 13.61 12.17
N ALA A 45 -10.33 14.65 11.42
CA ALA A 45 -11.55 14.64 10.63
C ALA A 45 -11.56 13.56 9.55
N LYS A 46 -10.39 13.14 9.03
CA LYS A 46 -10.27 12.01 8.10
C LYS A 46 -10.90 10.72 8.63
N THR A 47 -10.89 10.49 9.94
CA THR A 47 -11.57 9.32 10.55
C THR A 47 -13.06 9.32 10.24
N ASN A 48 -13.74 10.47 10.37
CA ASN A 48 -15.16 10.58 10.08
C ASN A 48 -15.44 10.46 8.57
N GLU A 49 -14.56 11.03 7.74
CA GLU A 49 -14.61 10.87 6.29
C GLU A 49 -14.56 9.38 5.88
N PHE A 50 -13.61 8.61 6.43
CA PHE A 50 -13.47 7.19 6.11
C PHE A 50 -14.64 6.35 6.60
N ARG A 51 -15.21 6.63 7.78
CA ARG A 51 -16.45 5.97 8.24
C ARG A 51 -17.60 6.22 7.27
N ALA A 52 -17.81 7.48 6.89
CA ALA A 52 -18.86 7.85 5.95
C ALA A 52 -18.64 7.22 4.56
N ARG A 53 -17.39 7.03 4.13
CA ARG A 53 -17.08 6.30 2.88
C ARG A 53 -17.47 4.84 2.97
N ILE A 54 -17.16 4.14 4.06
CA ILE A 54 -17.55 2.74 4.27
C ILE A 54 -19.08 2.60 4.28
N GLU A 55 -19.79 3.53 4.93
CA GLU A 55 -21.25 3.54 4.96
C GLU A 55 -21.88 3.73 3.57
N LYS A 56 -21.18 4.39 2.64
CA LYS A 56 -21.64 4.66 1.28
C LYS A 56 -21.34 3.54 0.27
N GLY A 57 -20.58 2.51 0.66
CA GLY A 57 -20.18 1.38 -0.19
C GLY A 57 -18.98 1.64 -1.08
#